data_AF-A0A1F4ZAP6-F1
#
_entry.id   AF-A0A1F4ZAP6-F1
#
_cell.length_a   1.000
_cell.length_b   1.000
_cell.length_c   1.000
_cell.angle_alpha   90.00
_cell.angle_beta   90.00
_cell.angle_gamma   90.00
#
_symmetry.space_group_name_H-M   'P 1'
#
loop_
_entity.id
_entity.type
_entity.pdbx_description
1 polymer ?
#
loop_
_entity_poly.entity_id
_entity_poly.type
_entity_poly.pdbx_seq_one_letter_code
_entity_poly.pdbx_strand_id
1 'polypeptide(L)'
;MKTKKTDEIKTLNENWKRALADYQNLSKRVEADKKEFVKFAAANIVTKLIPTLDVLELAAAHSSDPGIQMAVKQFQDVLSSESLQSIITAPGEPFDHTIHECIETILGEPDNSVVELVAKGYKIDGLVIRPAKVKVYKKI
;
A
#
# COMPACT_ATOMS: atom_id res chain seq x y z
N MET A 1 -8.43 30.85 -55.59
CA MET A 1 -9.34 29.78 -55.10
C MET A 1 -8.63 28.49 -54.70
N LYS A 2 -7.61 28.01 -55.44
CA LYS A 2 -6.86 26.77 -55.09
C LYS A 2 -6.05 26.86 -53.78
N THR A 3 -5.36 27.98 -53.53
CA THR A 3 -4.46 28.15 -52.36
C THR A 3 -5.18 28.07 -51.02
N LYS A 4 -6.33 28.75 -50.89
CA LYS A 4 -7.17 28.73 -49.67
C LYS A 4 -7.64 27.31 -49.30
N LYS A 5 -7.96 26.49 -50.30
CA LYS A 5 -8.37 25.10 -50.12
C LYS A 5 -7.21 24.22 -49.65
N THR A 6 -5.99 24.48 -50.11
CA THR A 6 -4.78 23.78 -49.67
C THR A 6 -4.42 24.11 -48.21
N ASP A 7 -4.55 25.37 -47.82
CA ASP A 7 -4.30 25.82 -46.44
C ASP A 7 -5.35 25.27 -45.46
N GLU A 8 -6.62 25.21 -45.86
CA GLU A 8 -7.69 24.54 -45.10
C GLU A 8 -7.39 23.04 -44.90
N ILE A 9 -6.98 22.34 -45.95
CA ILE A 9 -6.59 20.91 -45.87
C ILE A 9 -5.39 20.72 -44.94
N LYS A 10 -4.40 21.62 -44.98
CA LYS A 10 -3.23 21.55 -44.11
C LYS A 10 -3.62 21.75 -42.64
N THR A 11 -4.44 22.76 -42.35
CA THR A 11 -4.96 23.04 -41.01
C THR A 11 -5.79 21.86 -40.48
N LEU A 12 -6.63 21.28 -41.32
CA LEU A 12 -7.46 20.12 -40.94
C LEU A 12 -6.59 18.89 -40.65
N ASN A 13 -5.55 18.65 -41.45
CA ASN A 13 -4.58 17.58 -41.21
C ASN A 13 -3.78 17.78 -39.92
N GLU A 14 -3.36 19.01 -39.62
CA GLU A 14 -2.66 19.33 -38.37
C GLU A 14 -3.56 19.13 -37.16
N ASN A 15 -4.81 19.58 -37.24
CA ASN A 15 -5.81 19.37 -36.19
C ASN A 15 -6.13 17.88 -36.00
N TRP A 16 -6.23 17.12 -37.10
CA TRP A 16 -6.43 15.67 -37.04
C TRP A 16 -5.24 14.96 -36.39
N LYS A 17 -4.01 15.30 -36.76
CA LYS A 17 -2.79 14.75 -36.14
C LYS A 17 -2.73 15.07 -34.64
N ARG A 18 -3.11 16.29 -34.24
CA ARG A 18 -3.18 16.68 -32.82
C ARG A 18 -4.24 15.88 -32.08
N ALA A 19 -5.46 15.80 -32.61
CA ALA A 19 -6.54 15.02 -32.02
C ALA A 19 -6.19 13.53 -31.89
N LEU A 20 -5.49 12.96 -32.88
CA LEU A 20 -4.99 11.59 -32.82
C LEU A 20 -3.95 11.40 -31.71
N ALA A 21 -3.01 12.35 -31.57
CA ALA A 21 -2.02 12.31 -30.49
C ALA A 21 -2.67 12.45 -29.11
N ASP A 22 -3.63 13.37 -28.95
CA ASP A 22 -4.37 13.56 -27.71
C ASP A 22 -5.16 12.30 -27.33
N TYR A 23 -5.80 11.65 -28.31
CA TYR A 23 -6.49 10.38 -28.10
C TYR A 23 -5.54 9.26 -27.66
N GLN A 24 -4.36 9.14 -28.29
CA GLN A 24 -3.35 8.15 -27.90
C GLN A 24 -2.85 8.39 -26.47
N ASN A 25 -2.64 9.65 -26.08
CA ASN A 25 -2.23 10.01 -24.73
C ASN A 25 -3.33 9.71 -23.71
N LEU A 26 -4.58 10.05 -24.02
CA LEU A 26 -5.74 9.75 -23.18
C LEU A 26 -5.92 8.23 -23.01
N SER A 27 -5.83 7.47 -24.10
CA SER A 27 -5.95 6.00 -24.07
C SER A 27 -4.90 5.38 -23.16
N LYS A 28 -3.63 5.82 -23.26
CA LYS A 28 -2.56 5.37 -22.36
C LYS A 28 -2.84 5.73 -20.88
N ARG A 29 -3.34 6.94 -20.62
CA ARG A 29 -3.69 7.39 -19.27
C ARG A 29 -4.83 6.54 -18.68
N VAL A 30 -5.92 6.36 -19.42
CA VAL A 30 -7.08 5.55 -18.98
C VAL A 30 -6.66 4.12 -18.65
N GLU A 31 -5.74 3.54 -19.41
CA GLU A 31 -5.24 2.20 -19.14
C GLU A 31 -4.37 2.14 -17.86
N ALA A 32 -3.59 3.18 -17.58
CA ALA A 32 -2.86 3.31 -16.32
C ALA A 32 -3.81 3.47 -15.13
N ASP A 33 -4.79 4.38 -15.24
CA ASP A 33 -5.78 4.65 -14.19
C ASP A 33 -6.60 3.40 -13.85
N LYS A 34 -6.99 2.60 -14.86
CA LYS A 34 -7.67 1.32 -14.64
C LYS A 34 -6.83 0.34 -13.81
N LYS A 35 -5.54 0.22 -14.11
CA LYS A 35 -4.64 -0.66 -13.36
C LYS A 35 -4.48 -0.20 -11.91
N GLU A 36 -4.36 1.11 -11.70
CA GLU A 36 -4.30 1.70 -10.38
C GLU A 36 -5.61 1.48 -9.60
N PHE A 37 -6.75 1.64 -10.25
CA PHE A 37 -8.06 1.39 -9.64
C PHE A 37 -8.22 -0.06 -9.16
N VAL A 38 -7.80 -1.04 -9.98
CA VAL A 38 -7.83 -2.46 -9.59
C VAL A 38 -6.95 -2.71 -8.36
N LYS A 39 -5.74 -2.14 -8.32
CA LYS A 39 -4.86 -2.23 -7.15
C LYS A 39 -5.47 -1.62 -5.90
N PHE A 40 -6.06 -0.42 -6.03
CA PHE A 40 -6.72 0.25 -4.92
C PHE A 40 -7.92 -0.54 -4.39
N ALA A 41 -8.72 -1.12 -5.29
CA ALA A 41 -9.85 -1.96 -4.92
C ALA A 41 -9.42 -3.21 -4.13
N ALA A 42 -8.36 -3.90 -4.60
CA ALA A 42 -7.78 -5.03 -3.89
C ALA A 42 -7.24 -4.61 -2.52
N ALA A 43 -6.49 -3.50 -2.45
CA ALA A 43 -5.94 -2.98 -1.20
C ALA A 43 -7.02 -2.67 -0.15
N ASN A 44 -8.17 -2.12 -0.57
CA ASN A 44 -9.29 -1.85 0.32
C ASN A 44 -9.87 -3.14 0.93
N ILE A 45 -10.03 -4.20 0.12
CA ILE A 45 -10.50 -5.50 0.62
C ILE A 45 -9.48 -6.10 1.59
N VAL A 46 -8.20 -6.13 1.21
CA VAL A 46 -7.12 -6.65 2.06
C VAL A 46 -7.06 -5.91 3.39
N THR A 47 -7.18 -4.58 3.38
CA THR A 47 -7.19 -3.74 4.59
C THR A 47 -8.31 -4.16 5.56
N LYS A 48 -9.50 -4.48 5.04
CA LYS A 48 -10.64 -4.95 5.86
C LYS A 48 -10.45 -6.36 6.41
N LEU A 49 -9.58 -7.18 5.79
CA LEU A 49 -9.28 -8.53 6.24
C LEU A 49 -8.18 -8.59 7.31
N ILE A 50 -7.38 -7.53 7.46
CA ILE A 50 -6.30 -7.47 8.46
C ILE A 50 -6.78 -7.74 9.90
N PRO A 51 -7.89 -7.15 10.39
CA PRO A 51 -8.37 -7.46 11.75
C PRO A 51 -8.69 -8.95 11.93
N THR A 52 -9.19 -9.62 10.88
CA THR A 52 -9.43 -11.07 10.90
C THR A 52 -8.13 -11.85 10.96
N LEU A 53 -7.09 -11.42 10.22
CA LEU A 53 -5.75 -12.00 10.32
C LEU A 53 -5.23 -11.88 11.76
N ASP A 54 -5.37 -10.72 12.41
CA ASP A 54 -4.89 -10.53 13.78
C ASP A 54 -5.57 -11.50 14.76
N VAL A 55 -6.88 -11.72 14.62
CA VAL A 55 -7.63 -12.67 15.46
C VAL A 55 -7.18 -14.11 15.21
N LEU A 56 -6.93 -14.47 13.94
CA LEU A 56 -6.43 -15.80 13.60
C LEU A 56 -5.01 -16.04 14.14
N GLU A 57 -4.13 -15.05 14.05
CA GLU A 57 -2.79 -15.09 14.64
C GLU A 57 -2.85 -15.20 16.17
N LEU A 58 -3.77 -14.46 16.81
CA LEU A 58 -4.00 -14.55 18.25
C LEU A 58 -4.49 -15.95 18.65
N ALA A 59 -5.45 -16.51 17.91
CA ALA A 59 -5.95 -17.86 18.15
C ALA A 59 -4.84 -18.91 17.98
N ALA A 60 -3.99 -18.75 16.96
CA ALA A 60 -2.84 -19.61 16.72
C ALA A 60 -1.82 -19.52 17.87
N ALA A 61 -1.56 -18.33 18.41
CA ALA A 61 -0.63 -18.16 19.53
C ALA A 61 -1.09 -18.87 20.82
N HIS A 62 -2.39 -19.10 20.99
CA HIS A 62 -2.97 -19.76 22.17
C HIS A 62 -3.38 -21.21 21.92
N SER A 63 -3.16 -21.73 20.71
CA SER A 63 -3.53 -23.10 20.34
C SER A 63 -2.30 -23.90 19.92
N SER A 64 -2.23 -25.14 20.41
CA SER A 64 -1.24 -26.11 19.96
C SER A 64 -1.69 -26.91 18.73
N ASP A 65 -2.88 -26.62 18.17
CA ASP A 65 -3.41 -27.30 17.00
C ASP A 65 -2.62 -26.90 15.73
N PRO A 66 -1.91 -27.85 15.08
CA PRO A 66 -1.18 -27.57 13.85
C PRO A 66 -2.09 -27.09 12.70
N GLY A 67 -3.37 -27.49 12.69
CA GLY A 67 -4.32 -27.09 11.66
C GLY A 67 -4.59 -25.58 11.67
N ILE A 68 -4.63 -24.95 12.85
CA ILE A 68 -4.80 -23.50 12.98
C ILE A 68 -3.54 -22.78 12.48
N GLN A 69 -2.35 -23.27 12.81
CA GLN A 69 -1.09 -22.72 12.31
C GLN A 69 -1.00 -22.79 10.78
N MET A 70 -1.43 -23.92 10.20
CA MET A 70 -1.50 -24.10 8.74
C MET A 70 -2.49 -23.13 8.10
N ALA A 71 -3.68 -22.94 8.70
CA ALA A 71 -4.69 -22.01 8.20
C ALA A 71 -4.19 -20.56 8.21
N VAL A 72 -3.53 -20.12 9.30
CA VAL A 72 -2.90 -18.78 9.37
C VAL A 72 -1.86 -18.60 8.28
N LYS A 73 -0.96 -19.58 8.12
CA LYS A 73 0.08 -19.52 7.10
C LYS A 73 -0.51 -19.43 5.69
N GLN A 74 -1.48 -20.28 5.37
CA GLN A 74 -2.15 -20.25 4.07
C GLN A 74 -2.84 -18.91 3.82
N PHE A 75 -3.46 -18.33 4.85
CA PHE A 75 -4.10 -17.02 4.73
C PHE A 75 -3.06 -15.90 4.50
N GLN A 76 -1.94 -15.92 5.22
CA GLN A 76 -0.81 -15.01 5.00
C GLN A 76 -0.22 -15.15 3.59
N ASP A 77 -0.07 -16.37 3.08
CA ASP A 77 0.44 -16.63 1.73
C ASP A 77 -0.49 -16.03 0.67
N VAL A 78 -1.81 -16.17 0.85
CA VAL A 78 -2.81 -15.54 -0.05
C VAL A 78 -2.70 -14.02 -0.02
N LEU A 79 -2.67 -13.40 1.16
CA LEU A 79 -2.52 -11.94 1.26
C LEU A 79 -1.18 -11.45 0.68
N SER A 80 -0.11 -12.22 0.86
CA SER A 80 1.22 -11.91 0.30
C SER A 80 1.21 -11.96 -1.23
N SER A 81 0.43 -12.86 -1.84
CA SER A 81 0.25 -12.91 -3.29
C SER A 81 -0.46 -11.67 -3.84
N GLU A 82 -1.26 -10.99 -3.02
CA GLU A 82 -1.87 -9.67 -3.29
C GLU A 82 -0.94 -8.50 -2.90
N SER A 83 0.37 -8.76 -2.83
CA SER A 83 1.42 -7.76 -2.53
C SER A 83 1.36 -7.16 -1.12
N LEU A 84 0.64 -7.77 -0.18
CA LEU A 84 0.68 -7.39 1.23
C LEU A 84 2.04 -7.76 1.84
N GLN A 85 2.65 -6.79 2.52
CA GLN A 85 3.90 -6.98 3.24
C GLN A 85 3.74 -6.44 4.67
N SER A 86 4.24 -7.19 5.66
CA SER A 86 4.36 -6.67 7.01
C SER A 86 5.45 -5.60 7.08
N ILE A 87 5.22 -4.59 7.92
CA ILE A 87 6.24 -3.61 8.29
C ILE A 87 7.13 -4.29 9.32
N ILE A 88 8.41 -4.39 8.99
CA ILE A 88 9.43 -4.94 9.89
C ILE A 88 9.78 -3.83 10.87
N THR A 89 9.63 -4.15 12.15
CA THR A 89 9.92 -3.24 13.25
C THR A 89 10.51 -4.05 14.38
N ALA A 90 11.73 -3.70 14.80
CA ALA A 90 12.43 -4.35 15.89
C ALA A 90 12.63 -3.38 17.08
N PRO A 91 12.64 -3.90 18.33
CA PRO A 91 13.10 -3.12 19.49
C PRO A 91 14.47 -2.49 19.25
N GLY A 92 14.61 -1.22 19.61
CA GLY A 92 15.81 -0.41 19.44
C GLY A 92 15.92 0.31 18.10
N GLU A 93 15.07 0.02 17.12
CA GLU A 93 15.05 0.77 15.86
C GLU A 93 14.51 2.20 16.06
N PRO A 94 14.97 3.20 15.27
CA PRO A 94 14.41 4.54 15.30
C PRO A 94 12.91 4.54 14.98
N PHE A 95 12.14 5.37 15.69
CA PHE A 95 10.75 5.59 15.37
C PHE A 95 10.62 6.40 14.06
N ASP A 96 9.91 5.84 13.08
CA ASP A 96 9.63 6.48 11.80
C ASP A 96 8.14 6.81 11.68
N HIS A 97 7.82 8.11 11.65
CA HIS A 97 6.45 8.63 11.52
C HIS A 97 5.70 8.19 10.26
N THR A 98 6.42 7.73 9.22
CA THR A 98 5.81 7.31 7.96
C THR A 98 5.24 5.89 8.02
N ILE A 99 5.78 5.04 8.90
CA ILE A 99 5.43 3.61 9.00
C ILE A 99 4.97 3.19 10.39
N HIS A 100 5.22 4.00 11.42
CA HIS A 100 4.90 3.69 12.82
C HIS A 100 3.83 4.64 13.39
N GLU A 101 2.99 4.07 14.26
CA GLU A 101 2.04 4.78 15.11
C GLU A 101 2.46 4.58 16.57
N CYS A 102 2.85 5.65 17.25
CA CYS A 102 3.22 5.59 18.66
C CYS A 102 1.94 5.53 19.51
N ILE A 103 1.72 4.42 20.22
CA ILE A 103 0.56 4.27 21.10
C ILE A 103 0.86 4.61 22.56
N GLU A 104 2.12 4.53 22.98
CA GLU A 104 2.55 4.78 24.35
C GLU A 104 4.02 5.23 24.37
N THR A 105 4.34 6.19 25.23
CA THR A 105 5.73 6.64 25.46
C THR A 105 6.24 6.14 26.79
N ILE A 106 7.42 5.54 26.81
CA ILE A 106 8.08 5.01 28.01
C ILE A 106 9.35 5.83 28.27
N LEU A 107 9.62 6.19 29.53
CA LEU A 107 10.88 6.85 29.86
C LEU A 107 12.06 5.90 29.62
N GLY A 108 13.03 6.33 28.81
CA GLY A 108 14.21 5.53 28.51
C GLY A 108 15.08 6.11 27.40
N GLU A 109 16.06 5.32 26.98
CA GLU A 109 17.06 5.65 25.97
C GLU A 109 17.27 4.45 25.05
N PRO A 110 17.62 4.66 23.76
CA PRO A 110 17.81 5.96 23.13
C PRO A 110 16.47 6.67 22.85
N ASP A 111 16.45 7.99 22.97
CA ASP A 111 15.27 8.81 22.68
C ASP A 111 14.71 8.53 21.27
N ASN A 112 13.38 8.54 21.15
CA ASN A 112 12.66 8.32 19.90
C ASN A 112 12.97 6.97 19.20
N SER A 113 13.19 5.91 19.99
CA SER A 113 13.38 4.54 19.48
C SER A 113 12.26 3.59 19.94
N VAL A 114 12.03 2.52 19.17
CA VAL A 114 10.99 1.54 19.44
C VAL A 114 11.35 0.70 20.66
N VAL A 115 10.46 0.63 21.63
CA VAL A 115 10.57 -0.28 22.78
C VAL A 115 10.10 -1.67 22.38
N GLU A 116 8.88 -1.75 21.85
CA GLU A 116 8.26 -3.00 21.41
C GLU A 116 7.21 -2.75 20.34
N LEU A 117 6.98 -3.77 19.52
CA LEU A 117 5.89 -3.82 18.56
C LEU A 117 4.63 -4.36 19.24
N VAL A 118 3.56 -3.57 19.24
CA VAL A 118 2.28 -3.93 19.85
C VAL A 118 1.31 -4.51 18.83
N ALA A 119 1.28 -3.97 17.62
CA ALA A 119 0.53 -4.55 16.51
C ALA A 119 1.28 -4.38 15.19
N LYS A 120 1.31 -5.44 14.38
CA LYS A 120 2.02 -5.45 13.09
C LYS A 120 1.49 -4.36 12.16
N GLY A 121 2.39 -3.64 11.50
CA GLY A 121 2.03 -2.76 10.40
C GLY A 121 1.98 -3.53 9.08
N TYR A 122 1.28 -2.98 8.08
CA TYR A 122 1.20 -3.56 6.75
C TYR A 122 1.26 -2.49 5.66
N LYS A 123 1.87 -2.86 4.53
CA LYS A 123 1.95 -2.06 3.30
C LYS A 123 1.60 -2.89 2.08
N ILE A 124 1.06 -2.25 1.05
CA ILE A 124 0.79 -2.83 -0.27
C ILE A 124 1.45 -1.94 -1.31
N ASP A 125 2.28 -2.51 -2.18
CA ASP A 125 2.99 -1.74 -3.23
C ASP A 125 3.75 -0.50 -2.69
N GLY A 126 4.25 -0.58 -1.46
CA GLY A 126 4.95 0.52 -0.77
C GLY A 126 4.04 1.54 -0.08
N LEU A 127 2.72 1.50 -0.28
CA LEU A 127 1.76 2.31 0.43
C LEU A 127 1.42 1.68 1.79
N VAL A 128 1.61 2.43 2.88
CA VAL A 128 1.21 2.00 4.22
C VAL A 128 -0.31 2.01 4.33
N ILE A 129 -0.90 0.83 4.54
CA ILE A 129 -2.35 0.68 4.74
C ILE A 129 -2.72 0.55 6.21
N ARG A 130 -1.77 0.12 7.04
CA ARG A 130 -1.86 0.13 8.50
C ARG A 130 -0.46 0.39 9.07
N PRO A 131 -0.23 1.47 9.84
CA PRO A 131 1.06 1.67 10.48
C PRO A 131 1.31 0.60 11.55
N ALA A 132 2.57 0.30 11.82
CA ALA A 132 2.94 -0.58 12.92
C ALA A 132 2.73 0.16 14.25
N LYS A 133 1.95 -0.40 15.16
CA LYS A 133 1.70 0.21 16.47
C LYS A 133 2.82 -0.15 17.40
N VAL A 134 3.50 0.84 17.93
CA VAL A 134 4.71 0.67 18.74
C VAL A 134 4.65 1.50 20.01
N LYS A 135 5.39 1.05 21.02
CA LYS A 135 5.77 1.90 22.15
C LYS A 135 7.13 2.53 21.87
N VAL A 136 7.33 3.77 22.30
CA VAL A 136 8.53 4.55 21.95
C VAL A 136 9.20 5.07 23.21
N TYR A 137 10.52 5.04 23.26
CA TYR A 137 11.27 5.69 24.32
C TYR A 137 11.20 7.21 24.19
N LYS A 138 10.95 7.88 25.29
CA LYS A 138 10.98 9.33 25.41
C LYS A 138 11.96 9.72 26.52
N LYS A 139 12.91 10.58 26.20
CA LYS A 139 13.82 11.15 27.19
C LYS A 139 13.07 12.11 28.13
N ILE A 140 13.51 12.14 29.38
CA ILE A 140 13.01 13.05 30.43
C ILE A 140 13.30 14.51 30.06
#